data_AF-A0A914SGN2-F1
#
_entry.id   AF-A0A914SGN2-F1
#
_cell.length_a   1.000
_cell.length_b   1.000
_cell.length_c   1.000
_cell.angle_alpha   90.00
_cell.angle_beta   90.00
_cell.angle_gamma   90.00
#
_symmetry.space_group_name_H-M   'P 1'
#
loop_
_entity.id
_entity.type
_entity.pdbx_description
1 polymer ?
#
loop_
_entity_poly.entity_id
_entity_poly.type
_entity_poly.pdbx_seq_one_letter_code
_entity_poly.pdbx_strand_id
1 'polypeptide(L)'
;VSEVLAAQDGLSAKEALLQWARKVTQGYPGVNVTNFTNSWRDGLAFNAILHRYRPNLINWNKISDTNTSARERLENAFDAADNEFGVSKLLDAEDVDVDKPDEKSIITYVSSLYNALPHLDELSK
;
A
#
# COMPACT_ATOMS: atom_id res chain seq x y z
N VAL A 1 3.59 -11.23 -11.78
CA VAL A 1 4.10 -9.87 -11.53
C VAL A 1 4.22 -9.21 -12.89
N SER A 2 3.23 -8.40 -13.24
CA SER A 2 2.84 -8.09 -14.63
C SER A 2 3.90 -7.27 -15.38
N GLU A 3 4.11 -7.60 -16.66
CA GLU A 3 5.07 -6.96 -17.61
C GLU A 3 4.94 -5.42 -17.71
N VAL A 4 3.80 -4.86 -17.31
CA VAL A 4 3.51 -3.41 -17.33
C VAL A 4 4.43 -2.58 -16.43
N LEU A 5 5.01 -3.16 -15.38
CA LEU A 5 5.93 -2.44 -14.48
C LEU A 5 7.32 -2.21 -15.11
N ALA A 6 7.73 -3.00 -16.10
CA ALA A 6 9.09 -2.95 -16.65
C ALA A 6 9.29 -1.89 -17.74
N ALA A 7 8.22 -1.27 -18.25
CA ALA A 7 8.24 -0.70 -19.60
C ALA A 7 8.58 0.80 -19.73
N GLN A 8 8.96 1.53 -18.66
CA GLN A 8 9.24 2.98 -18.81
C GLN A 8 10.62 3.50 -18.38
N ASP A 9 11.46 2.77 -17.63
CA ASP A 9 12.73 3.36 -17.15
C ASP A 9 13.91 2.37 -16.97
N GLY A 10 13.86 1.18 -17.58
CA GLY A 10 14.93 0.16 -17.40
C GLY A 10 15.05 -0.38 -15.97
N LEU A 11 14.09 -0.03 -15.11
CA LEU A 11 13.96 -0.50 -13.74
C LEU A 11 13.46 -1.95 -13.71
N SER A 12 13.87 -2.70 -12.69
CA SER A 12 13.21 -3.97 -12.40
C SER A 12 11.74 -3.74 -12.01
N ALA A 13 10.88 -4.73 -12.24
CA ALA A 13 9.47 -4.65 -11.86
C ALA A 13 9.27 -4.30 -10.36
N LYS A 14 10.19 -4.77 -9.49
CA LYS A 14 10.20 -4.44 -8.05
C LYS A 14 10.49 -2.95 -7.83
N GLU A 15 11.47 -2.38 -8.51
CA GLU A 15 11.83 -0.96 -8.37
C GLU A 15 10.72 -0.05 -8.91
N ALA A 16 10.11 -0.41 -10.04
CA ALA A 16 8.96 0.31 -10.57
C ALA A 16 7.77 0.30 -9.60
N LEU A 17 7.46 -0.85 -8.98
CA LEU A 17 6.42 -0.95 -7.96
C LEU A 17 6.74 -0.09 -6.73
N LEU A 18 8.01 -0.05 -6.31
CA LEU A 18 8.47 0.78 -5.19
C LEU A 18 8.33 2.27 -5.51
N GLN A 19 8.68 2.68 -6.73
CA GLN A 19 8.51 4.05 -7.19
C GLN A 19 7.03 4.45 -7.26
N TRP A 20 6.16 3.57 -7.76
CA TRP A 20 4.72 3.78 -7.72
C TRP A 20 4.23 4.01 -6.28
N ALA A 21 4.58 3.11 -5.36
CA ALA A 21 4.15 3.23 -3.96
C ALA A 21 4.62 4.56 -3.34
N ARG A 22 5.86 4.98 -3.61
CA ARG A 22 6.39 6.29 -3.18
C ARG A 22 5.60 7.46 -3.78
N LYS A 23 5.29 7.42 -5.08
CA LYS A 23 4.56 8.48 -5.77
C LYS A 23 3.14 8.62 -5.21
N VAL A 24 2.43 7.50 -5.00
CA VAL A 24 1.06 7.50 -4.45
C VAL A 24 1.04 8.03 -3.02
N THR A 25 2.02 7.63 -2.20
CA THR A 25 2.10 7.99 -0.77
C THR A 25 2.80 9.31 -0.48
N GLN A 26 3.26 10.03 -1.51
CA GLN A 26 3.94 11.32 -1.33
C GLN A 26 3.05 12.36 -0.62
N GLY A 27 3.56 12.99 0.43
CA GLY A 27 2.86 14.03 1.18
C GLY A 27 1.95 13.52 2.31
N TYR A 28 1.88 12.20 2.54
CA TYR A 28 1.24 11.67 3.74
C TYR A 28 2.20 11.73 4.94
N PRO A 29 1.84 12.44 6.03
CA PRO A 29 2.69 12.53 7.22
C PRO A 29 2.94 11.14 7.84
N GLY A 30 4.18 10.89 8.24
CA GLY A 30 4.57 9.61 8.86
C GLY A 30 4.75 8.45 7.89
N VAL A 31 4.50 8.63 6.59
CA VAL A 31 4.65 7.56 5.59
C VAL A 31 5.98 7.72 4.85
N ASN A 32 6.83 6.69 4.93
CA ASN A 32 8.09 6.64 4.19
C ASN A 32 8.35 5.24 3.63
N VAL A 33 8.05 5.06 2.34
CA VAL A 33 8.18 3.78 1.65
C VAL A 33 9.59 3.64 1.04
N THR A 34 10.45 2.85 1.66
CA THR A 34 11.84 2.63 1.20
C THR A 34 12.14 1.19 0.79
N ASN A 35 11.31 0.24 1.19
CA ASN A 35 11.46 -1.20 0.96
C ASN A 35 10.08 -1.90 0.93
N PHE A 36 10.06 -3.23 0.76
CA PHE A 36 8.85 -4.07 0.87
C PHE A 36 8.84 -4.92 2.15
N THR A 37 9.37 -4.38 3.24
CA THR A 37 9.34 -5.03 4.56
C THR A 37 8.89 -4.01 5.60
N ASN A 38 9.82 -3.41 6.32
CA ASN A 38 9.56 -2.55 7.48
C ASN A 38 8.79 -1.27 7.15
N SER A 39 8.85 -0.77 5.91
CA SER A 39 8.06 0.38 5.48
C SER A 39 6.54 0.16 5.49
N TRP A 40 6.10 -1.08 5.63
CA TRP A 40 4.69 -1.48 5.57
C TRP A 40 4.16 -2.01 6.91
N ARG A 41 5.07 -2.30 7.85
CA ARG A 41 4.77 -2.93 9.15
C ARG A 41 3.75 -2.15 9.97
N ASP A 42 3.85 -0.83 9.97
CA ASP A 42 2.98 0.04 10.77
C ASP A 42 1.58 0.25 10.18
N GLY A 43 1.32 -0.29 8.98
CA GLY A 43 0.06 -0.18 8.26
C GLY A 43 -0.22 1.16 7.58
N LEU A 44 0.60 2.21 7.80
CA LEU A 44 0.29 3.55 7.28
C LEU A 44 0.41 3.62 5.76
N ALA A 45 1.39 2.93 5.17
CA ALA A 45 1.60 2.90 3.73
C ALA A 45 0.40 2.33 2.96
N PHE A 46 -0.22 1.25 3.46
CA PHE A 46 -1.40 0.66 2.83
C PHE A 46 -2.60 1.63 2.87
N ASN A 47 -2.86 2.22 4.04
CA ASN A 47 -3.95 3.19 4.20
C ASN A 47 -3.73 4.44 3.33
N ALA A 48 -2.50 4.91 3.18
CA ALA A 48 -2.17 6.09 2.39
C ALA A 48 -2.46 5.87 0.90
N ILE A 49 -2.15 4.67 0.39
CA ILE A 49 -2.49 4.26 -0.97
C ILE A 49 -4.01 4.34 -1.14
N LEU A 50 -4.80 3.66 -0.30
CA LEU A 50 -6.25 3.63 -0.42
C LEU A 50 -6.89 5.01 -0.28
N HIS A 51 -6.45 5.82 0.68
CA HIS A 51 -6.91 7.19 0.87
C HIS A 51 -6.62 8.08 -0.34
N ARG A 52 -5.50 7.86 -1.06
CA ARG A 52 -5.19 8.64 -2.28
C ARG A 52 -6.23 8.42 -3.36
N TYR A 53 -6.70 7.18 -3.54
CA TYR A 53 -7.67 6.83 -4.58
C TYR A 53 -9.11 7.10 -4.16
N ARG A 54 -9.44 6.93 -2.87
CA ARG A 54 -10.74 7.30 -2.31
C ARG A 54 -10.57 7.96 -0.93
N PRO A 55 -10.48 9.30 -0.86
CA PRO A 55 -10.28 10.01 0.39
C PRO A 55 -11.40 9.77 1.43
N ASN A 56 -12.63 9.56 0.97
CA ASN A 56 -13.79 9.32 1.84
C ASN A 56 -13.79 7.92 2.49
N LEU A 57 -12.98 6.97 1.99
CA LEU A 57 -12.95 5.59 2.48
C LEU A 57 -12.14 5.46 3.77
N ILE A 58 -11.07 6.24 3.90
CA ILE A 58 -10.13 6.13 5.01
C ILE A 58 -10.23 7.39 5.86
N ASN A 59 -10.54 7.27 7.15
CA ASN A 59 -10.40 8.39 8.07
C ASN A 59 -8.92 8.56 8.44
N TRP A 60 -8.19 9.35 7.65
CA TRP A 60 -6.75 9.51 7.81
C TRP A 60 -6.37 10.00 9.20
N ASN A 61 -7.12 10.95 9.78
CA ASN A 61 -6.84 11.48 11.11
C ASN A 61 -6.85 10.38 12.18
N LYS A 62 -7.83 9.47 12.14
CA LYS A 62 -7.89 8.31 13.03
C LYS A 62 -6.73 7.35 12.79
N ILE A 63 -6.44 7.04 11.53
CA ILE A 63 -5.39 6.09 11.17
C ILE A 63 -4.00 6.59 11.56
N SER A 64 -3.71 7.87 11.37
CA SER A 64 -2.42 8.48 11.72
C SER A 64 -2.25 8.75 13.23
N ASP A 65 -3.31 8.60 14.02
CA ASP A 65 -3.25 8.80 15.47
C ASP A 65 -2.33 7.78 16.13
N THR A 66 -1.53 8.23 17.10
CA THR A 66 -0.59 7.38 17.85
C THR A 66 -1.27 6.29 18.68
N ASN A 67 -2.55 6.46 19.01
CA ASN A 67 -3.34 5.47 19.76
C ASN A 67 -3.82 4.31 18.88
N THR A 68 -3.84 4.48 17.55
CA THR A 68 -4.24 3.42 16.62
C THR A 68 -3.06 2.48 16.41
N SER A 69 -3.23 1.20 16.76
CA SER A 69 -2.16 0.21 16.65
C SER A 69 -1.85 -0.16 15.19
N ALA A 70 -0.66 -0.73 14.94
CA ALA A 70 -0.29 -1.24 13.63
C ALA A 70 -1.29 -2.29 13.10
N ARG A 71 -1.71 -3.24 13.96
CA ARG A 71 -2.75 -4.22 13.63
C ARG A 71 -4.05 -3.57 13.18
N GLU A 72 -4.57 -2.59 13.93
CA GLU A 72 -5.81 -1.90 13.54
C GLU A 72 -5.69 -1.18 12.19
N ARG A 73 -4.53 -0.59 11.91
CA ARG A 73 -4.27 0.06 10.61
C ARG A 73 -4.22 -0.96 9.48
N LEU A 74 -3.54 -2.08 9.69
CA LEU A 74 -3.41 -3.15 8.70
C LEU A 74 -4.77 -3.77 8.37
N GLU A 75 -5.54 -4.17 9.39
CA GLU A 75 -6.89 -4.71 9.22
C GLU A 75 -7.80 -3.71 8.49
N ASN A 76 -7.80 -2.44 8.89
CA ASN A 76 -8.58 -1.40 8.21
C ASN A 76 -8.23 -1.30 6.72
N ALA A 77 -6.94 -1.35 6.38
CA ALA A 77 -6.52 -1.29 4.99
C ALA A 77 -6.91 -2.53 4.20
N PHE A 78 -6.77 -3.73 4.78
CA PHE A 78 -7.10 -4.99 4.11
C PHE A 78 -8.61 -5.13 3.91
N ASP A 79 -9.41 -4.74 4.91
CA ASP A 79 -10.87 -4.65 4.80
C ASP A 79 -11.31 -3.65 3.73
N ALA A 80 -10.74 -2.46 3.73
CA ALA A 80 -11.08 -1.42 2.76
C ALA A 80 -10.70 -1.82 1.33
N ALA A 81 -9.54 -2.46 1.15
CA ALA A 81 -9.07 -2.94 -0.15
C ALA A 81 -9.98 -4.04 -0.72
N ASP A 82 -10.39 -5.00 0.10
CA ASP A 82 -11.26 -6.11 -0.29
C ASP A 82 -12.66 -5.61 -0.65
N ASN A 83 -13.27 -4.80 0.22
CA ASN A 83 -14.66 -4.35 0.05
C ASN A 83 -14.85 -3.35 -1.11
N GLU A 84 -13.90 -2.43 -1.31
CA GLU A 84 -14.09 -1.32 -2.26
C GLU A 84 -13.36 -1.52 -3.60
N PHE A 85 -12.28 -2.30 -3.61
CA PHE A 85 -11.44 -2.49 -4.79
C PHE A 85 -11.34 -3.97 -5.21
N GLY A 86 -11.96 -4.90 -4.47
CA GLY A 86 -11.96 -6.32 -4.78
C GLY A 86 -10.59 -6.99 -4.63
N VAL A 87 -9.69 -6.41 -3.82
CA VAL A 87 -8.36 -6.95 -3.58
C VAL A 87 -8.42 -7.90 -2.39
N SER A 88 -8.42 -9.21 -2.66
CA SER A 88 -8.48 -10.24 -1.62
C SER A 88 -7.37 -10.09 -0.58
N LYS A 89 -7.71 -10.33 0.70
CA LYS A 89 -6.79 -10.24 1.84
C LYS A 89 -5.78 -11.40 1.81
N LEU A 90 -4.66 -11.20 1.12
CA LEU A 90 -3.58 -12.20 1.03
C LEU A 90 -2.63 -12.19 2.23
N LEU A 91 -2.76 -11.18 3.10
CA LEU A 91 -1.92 -10.97 4.27
C LEU A 91 -2.81 -10.89 5.50
N ASP A 92 -2.36 -11.49 6.59
CA ASP A 92 -2.93 -11.28 7.92
C ASP A 92 -2.14 -10.16 8.62
N ALA A 93 -2.80 -9.33 9.42
CA ALA A 93 -2.13 -8.21 10.08
C ALA A 93 -1.03 -8.68 11.05
N GLU A 94 -1.19 -9.86 11.65
CA GLU A 94 -0.19 -10.44 12.55
C GLU A 94 1.10 -10.89 11.85
N ASP A 95 1.04 -11.27 10.58
CA ASP A 95 2.20 -11.66 9.79
C ASP A 95 2.98 -10.44 9.25
N VAL A 96 2.32 -9.28 9.23
CA VAL A 96 2.92 -8.01 8.81
C VAL A 96 3.43 -7.21 10.00
N ASP A 97 2.76 -7.24 11.16
CA ASP A 97 3.21 -6.59 12.40
C ASP A 97 4.27 -7.42 13.16
N VAL A 98 5.38 -7.70 12.47
CA VAL A 98 6.55 -8.41 12.98
C VAL A 98 7.84 -7.66 12.67
N ASP A 99 8.94 -7.99 13.34
CA ASP A 99 10.22 -7.29 13.16
C ASP A 99 10.80 -7.37 11.75
N LYS A 100 10.44 -8.41 11.00
CA LYS A 100 10.88 -8.61 9.63
C LYS A 100 9.78 -9.27 8.81
N PRO A 101 8.85 -8.49 8.24
CA PRO A 101 7.80 -9.02 7.37
C PRO A 101 8.38 -9.70 6.13
N ASP A 102 7.69 -10.71 5.58
CA ASP A 102 8.16 -11.39 4.36
C ASP A 102 8.04 -10.49 3.14
N GLU A 103 9.19 -10.21 2.50
CA GLU A 103 9.26 -9.27 1.39
C GLU A 103 8.42 -9.70 0.19
N LYS A 104 8.37 -11.00 -0.11
CA LYS A 104 7.67 -11.51 -1.29
C LYS A 104 6.16 -11.43 -1.10
N SER A 105 5.68 -11.71 0.11
CA SER A 105 4.27 -11.56 0.48
C SER A 105 3.82 -10.11 0.36
N ILE A 106 4.60 -9.15 0.90
CA ILE A 106 4.30 -7.71 0.74
C ILE A 106 4.31 -7.32 -0.74
N ILE A 107 5.33 -7.70 -1.52
CA ILE A 107 5.38 -7.41 -2.97
C ILE A 107 4.14 -7.96 -3.69
N THR A 108 3.73 -9.19 -3.36
CA THR A 108 2.58 -9.85 -3.98
C THR A 108 1.31 -9.05 -3.71
N TYR A 109 1.07 -8.68 -2.45
CA TYR A 109 -0.12 -7.92 -2.07
C TYR A 109 -0.12 -6.50 -2.65
N VAL A 110 1.02 -5.80 -2.61
CA VAL A 110 1.15 -4.46 -3.18
C VAL A 110 1.00 -4.49 -4.72
N SER A 111 1.43 -5.57 -5.38
CA SER A 111 1.19 -5.78 -6.81
C SER A 111 -0.30 -5.96 -7.11
N SER A 112 -1.05 -6.66 -6.25
CA SER A 112 -2.50 -6.79 -6.39
C SER A 112 -3.21 -5.44 -6.26
N LEU A 113 -2.80 -4.60 -5.29
CA LEU A 113 -3.28 -3.22 -5.16
C LEU A 113 -2.97 -2.40 -6.42
N TYR A 114 -1.74 -2.45 -6.92
CA TYR A 114 -1.34 -1.73 -8.14
C TYR A 114 -2.21 -2.09 -9.35
N ASN A 115 -2.54 -3.37 -9.53
CA ASN A 115 -3.35 -3.84 -10.65
C ASN A 115 -4.84 -3.49 -10.52
N ALA A 116 -5.35 -3.37 -9.30
CA ALA A 116 -6.77 -3.10 -9.05
C ALA A 116 -7.11 -1.60 -9.03
N LEU A 117 -6.13 -0.75 -8.74
CA LEU A 117 -6.31 0.69 -8.67
C LEU A 117 -6.09 1.34 -10.05
N PRO A 118 -6.85 2.39 -10.41
CA PRO A 118 -6.64 3.10 -11.67
C PRO A 118 -5.24 3.68 -11.72
N HIS A 119 -4.68 3.87 -12.91
CA HIS A 119 -3.33 4.43 -13.01
C HIS A 119 -3.37 5.92 -12.64
N LEU A 120 -2.34 6.41 -11.91
CA LEU A 120 -2.32 7.79 -11.39
C LEU A 120 -2.55 8.87 -12.47
N ASP A 121 -2.20 8.60 -13.73
CA ASP A 121 -2.41 9.51 -14.86
C ASP A 121 -3.89 9.69 -15.23
N GLU A 122 -4.78 8.86 -14.68
CA GLU A 122 -6.22 8.93 -14.85
C GLU A 122 -6.91 9.73 -13.73
N LEU A 123 -6.22 9.97 -12.60
CA LEU A 123 -6.75 10.78 -11.48
C LEU A 123 -6.62 12.29 -11.70
N SER A 124 -5.87 12.71 -12.72
CA SER A 124 -5.64 14.13 -13.07
C SER A 124 -6.55 14.64 -14.19
N LYS A 125 -7.46 13.80 -14.69
CA LYS A 125 -8.52 14.17 -15.66
C LYS A 125 -9.81 14.51 -14.94
#